data_AF-A0A760ABA8-F1
#
_entry.id   AF-A0A760ABA8-F1
#
_cell.length_a   1.000
_cell.length_b   1.000
_cell.length_c   1.000
_cell.angle_alpha   90.00
_cell.angle_beta   90.00
_cell.angle_gamma   90.00
#
_symmetry.space_group_name_H-M   'P 1'
#
loop_
_entity.id
_entity.type
_entity.pdbx_description
1 polymer ?
#
loop_
_entity_poly.entity_id
_entity_poly.type
_entity_poly.pdbx_seq_one_letter_code
_entity_poly.pdbx_strand_id
1 'polypeptide(L)'
;MKKSICMFCGTPAPLLCDGIIGWDADEDEHGHMTRCRGMFTCDAPMCRNCATWHGNIFIDGKLRMMDTRDLCPLCQKLHEAGEHIRVAEHRKHSALPQPCLTKEQSAIIRAAHWAGFANSYTRSIEILKGGGQQTFDF
;
A
#
# COMPACT_ATOMS: atom_id res chain seq x y z
N MET A 1 8.82 -15.95 -14.96
CA MET A 1 8.25 -15.59 -13.63
C MET A 1 7.17 -16.60 -13.27
N LYS A 2 7.20 -17.19 -12.06
CA LYS A 2 6.01 -17.91 -11.55
C LYS A 2 4.85 -16.91 -11.56
N LYS A 3 3.73 -17.26 -12.18
CA LYS A 3 2.53 -16.42 -12.17
C LYS A 3 2.06 -16.33 -10.71
N SER A 4 2.29 -15.19 -10.08
CA SER A 4 1.76 -14.89 -8.75
C SER A 4 0.24 -15.00 -8.78
N ILE A 5 -0.33 -15.52 -7.70
CA ILE A 5 -1.77 -15.62 -7.53
C ILE A 5 -2.21 -14.45 -6.63
N CYS A 6 -3.36 -13.88 -6.94
CA CYS A 6 -3.99 -12.84 -6.15
C CYS A 6 -4.29 -13.40 -4.76
N MET A 7 -3.73 -12.75 -3.74
CA MET A 7 -3.89 -13.16 -2.34
C MET A 7 -5.34 -13.04 -1.83
N PHE A 8 -6.20 -12.31 -2.56
CA PHE A 8 -7.58 -12.03 -2.16
C PHE A 8 -8.62 -12.89 -2.87
N CYS A 9 -8.45 -13.19 -4.15
CA CYS A 9 -9.46 -13.89 -4.96
C CYS A 9 -8.94 -15.11 -5.72
N GLY A 10 -7.65 -15.43 -5.65
CA GLY A 10 -7.09 -16.63 -6.28
C GLY A 10 -6.89 -16.55 -7.81
N THR A 11 -7.23 -15.45 -8.47
CA THR A 11 -6.94 -15.24 -9.91
C THR A 11 -5.47 -14.87 -10.14
N PRO A 12 -4.95 -14.90 -11.38
CA PRO A 12 -3.60 -14.39 -11.65
C PRO A 12 -3.43 -12.94 -11.18
N ALA A 13 -2.28 -12.65 -10.55
CA ALA A 13 -1.92 -11.35 -10.00
C ALA A 13 -0.85 -10.65 -10.86
N PRO A 14 -1.24 -9.77 -11.80
CA PRO A 14 -0.31 -8.92 -12.53
C PRO A 14 0.23 -7.72 -11.73
N LEU A 15 -0.36 -7.39 -10.57
CA LEU A 15 -0.04 -6.18 -9.81
C LEU A 15 0.53 -6.51 -8.42
N LEU A 16 1.23 -5.53 -7.85
CA LEU A 16 1.70 -5.51 -6.47
C LEU A 16 1.11 -4.28 -5.77
N CYS A 17 0.82 -4.41 -4.47
CA CYS A 17 0.24 -3.32 -3.67
C CYS A 17 1.28 -2.27 -3.26
N ASP A 18 0.96 -0.99 -3.49
CA ASP A 18 1.81 0.17 -3.21
C ASP A 18 1.63 0.76 -1.80
N GLY A 19 0.82 0.13 -0.94
CA GLY A 19 0.63 0.56 0.45
C GLY A 19 1.96 0.64 1.20
N ILE A 20 2.28 1.80 1.76
CA ILE A 20 3.59 2.08 2.38
C ILE A 20 3.67 1.42 3.76
N ILE A 21 4.69 0.60 3.96
CA ILE A 21 5.05 0.01 5.26
C ILE A 21 6.01 0.93 6.02
N GLY A 22 6.97 1.52 5.31
CA GLY A 22 8.02 2.34 5.88
C GLY A 22 9.06 2.73 4.85
N TRP A 23 10.17 3.27 5.33
CA TRP A 23 11.21 3.88 4.50
C TRP A 23 12.56 3.22 4.73
N ASP A 24 13.29 2.98 3.65
CA ASP A 24 14.73 2.70 3.73
C ASP A 24 15.44 4.05 3.80
N ALA A 25 15.61 4.58 5.00
CA ALA A 25 16.21 5.87 5.27
C ALA A 25 16.90 5.85 6.64
N ASP A 26 17.81 6.79 6.85
CA ASP A 26 18.38 7.06 8.16
C ASP A 26 17.47 8.08 8.88
N GLU A 27 17.55 8.16 10.21
CA GLU A 27 16.88 9.21 10.98
C GLU A 27 17.93 10.05 11.72
N ASP A 28 17.73 11.37 11.75
CA ASP A 28 18.54 12.26 12.59
C ASP A 28 18.03 12.30 14.04
N GLU A 29 18.71 13.05 14.90
CA GLU A 29 18.37 13.21 16.32
C GLU A 29 16.98 13.84 16.56
N HIS A 30 16.42 14.50 15.55
CA HIS A 30 15.09 15.11 15.58
C HIS A 30 14.03 14.20 14.95
N GLY A 31 14.40 13.00 14.50
CA GLY A 31 13.50 12.05 13.85
C GLY A 31 13.18 12.39 12.40
N HIS A 32 13.93 13.31 11.76
CA HIS A 32 13.75 13.56 10.33
C HIS A 32 14.45 12.48 9.50
N MET A 33 13.79 12.07 8.43
CA MET A 33 14.39 11.14 7.48
C MET A 33 15.52 11.81 6.71
N THR A 34 16.68 11.17 6.75
CA THR A 34 17.88 11.55 5.99
C THR A 34 18.31 10.37 5.12
N ARG A 35 19.04 10.65 4.04
CA ARG A 35 19.59 9.61 3.14
C ARG A 35 18.53 8.58 2.69
N CYS A 36 17.40 9.06 2.18
CA CYS A 36 16.33 8.21 1.66
C CYS A 36 16.83 7.36 0.48
N ARG A 37 16.81 6.04 0.63
CA ARG A 37 17.23 5.04 -0.37
C ARG A 37 16.05 4.41 -1.08
N GLY A 38 14.89 4.33 -0.43
CA GLY A 38 13.69 3.78 -1.05
C GLY A 38 12.50 3.67 -0.10
N MET A 39 11.40 3.16 -0.66
CA MET A 39 10.17 2.85 0.08
C MET A 39 10.04 1.34 0.24
N PHE A 40 9.54 0.92 1.40
CA PHE A 40 9.05 -0.43 1.59
C PHE A 40 7.54 -0.45 1.44
N THR A 41 7.07 -1.25 0.49
CA THR A 41 5.66 -1.40 0.13
C THR A 41 5.09 -2.73 0.59
N CYS A 42 3.77 -2.79 0.64
CA CYS A 42 2.99 -3.97 0.98
C CYS A 42 3.31 -5.14 0.07
N ASP A 43 3.56 -4.89 -1.22
CA ASP A 43 3.93 -5.89 -2.23
C ASP A 43 2.96 -7.08 -2.30
N ALA A 44 1.73 -6.92 -1.80
CA ALA A 44 0.72 -7.96 -1.85
C ALA A 44 0.39 -8.27 -3.32
N PRO A 45 0.54 -9.53 -3.78
CA PRO A 45 0.19 -9.88 -5.14
C PRO A 45 -1.32 -9.83 -5.32
N MET A 46 -1.76 -9.10 -6.33
CA MET A 46 -3.18 -8.79 -6.54
C MET A 46 -3.54 -8.69 -8.02
N CYS A 47 -4.81 -8.96 -8.31
CA CYS A 47 -5.37 -8.75 -9.63
C CYS A 47 -5.99 -7.35 -9.77
N ARG A 48 -6.14 -6.87 -11.01
CA ARG A 48 -6.72 -5.56 -11.32
C ARG A 48 -8.10 -5.35 -10.68
N ASN A 49 -8.91 -6.41 -10.57
CA ASN A 49 -10.25 -6.35 -9.97
C ASN A 49 -10.23 -6.19 -8.45
N CYS A 50 -9.19 -6.69 -7.76
CA CYS A 50 -9.00 -6.49 -6.32
C CYS A 50 -8.21 -5.21 -6.02
N ALA A 51 -7.70 -4.54 -7.05
CA ALA A 51 -6.86 -3.36 -6.94
C ALA A 51 -7.68 -2.08 -6.99
N THR A 52 -7.61 -1.30 -5.91
CA THR A 52 -8.15 0.06 -5.92
C THR A 52 -7.06 1.00 -6.41
N TRP A 53 -7.31 1.65 -7.53
CA TRP A 53 -6.39 2.62 -8.10
C TRP A 53 -6.56 3.97 -7.40
N HIS A 54 -5.46 4.52 -6.92
CA HIS A 54 -5.33 5.86 -6.38
C HIS A 54 -4.33 6.63 -7.24
N GLY A 55 -4.78 7.66 -7.95
CA GLY A 55 -3.90 8.43 -8.82
C GLY A 55 -4.51 9.77 -9.12
N ASN A 56 -4.13 10.79 -8.35
CA ASN A 56 -4.77 12.11 -8.43
C ASN A 56 -3.81 13.24 -8.81
N ILE A 57 -2.54 12.95 -9.16
CA ILE A 57 -1.61 14.01 -9.56
C ILE A 57 -0.87 13.62 -10.84
N PHE A 58 -1.27 14.29 -11.91
CA PHE A 58 -0.57 14.35 -13.18
C PHE A 58 0.02 15.75 -13.28
N ILE A 59 1.34 15.87 -13.21
CA ILE A 59 2.04 17.12 -13.47
C ILE A 59 2.54 17.03 -14.91
N ASP A 60 1.91 17.80 -15.81
CA ASP A 60 2.37 17.99 -17.17
C ASP A 60 3.15 19.31 -17.29
N GLY A 61 4.32 19.26 -17.92
CA GLY A 61 5.32 20.33 -17.91
C GLY A 61 6.73 19.81 -18.21
N LYS A 62 7.78 20.61 -17.96
CA LYS A 62 9.19 20.17 -18.14
C LYS A 62 9.56 18.97 -17.25
N LEU A 63 8.99 18.90 -16.05
CA LEU A 63 9.01 17.69 -15.22
C LEU A 63 7.64 17.01 -15.37
N ARG A 64 7.61 15.90 -16.10
CA ARG A 64 6.42 15.04 -16.19
C ARG A 64 6.43 14.10 -14.99
N MET A 65 5.48 14.25 -14.08
CA MET A 65 5.35 13.36 -12.92
C MET A 65 3.93 12.81 -12.83
N MET A 66 3.84 11.51 -12.58
CA MET A 66 2.59 10.78 -12.36
C MET A 66 2.83 9.92 -11.11
N ASP A 67 2.11 10.20 -10.01
CA ASP A 67 2.08 9.31 -8.85
C ASP A 67 0.78 8.50 -8.92
N THR A 68 0.93 7.21 -9.22
CA THR A 68 -0.17 6.23 -9.21
C THR A 68 0.15 5.17 -8.18
N ARG A 69 -0.83 4.85 -7.35
CA ARG A 69 -0.76 3.82 -6.31
C ARG A 69 -1.89 2.83 -6.52
N ASP A 70 -1.56 1.56 -6.61
CA ASP A 70 -2.52 0.47 -6.56
C ASP A 70 -2.57 -0.10 -5.14
N LEU A 71 -3.70 0.09 -4.46
CA LEU A 71 -3.91 -0.41 -3.09
C LEU A 71 -4.72 -1.70 -3.09
N CYS A 72 -4.23 -2.68 -2.33
CA CYS A 72 -4.97 -3.91 -2.04
C CYS A 72 -6.15 -3.62 -1.10
N PRO A 73 -7.11 -4.55 -0.96
CA PRO A 73 -8.27 -4.35 -0.09
C PRO A 73 -7.94 -4.00 1.37
N LEU A 74 -6.79 -4.46 1.89
CA LEU A 74 -6.34 -4.09 3.25
C LEU A 74 -5.84 -2.65 3.31
N CYS A 75 -4.93 -2.29 2.39
CA CYS A 75 -4.36 -0.95 2.33
C CYS A 75 -5.41 0.09 1.94
N GLN A 76 -6.43 -0.30 1.17
CA GLN A 76 -7.57 0.53 0.84
C GLN A 76 -8.35 0.95 2.09
N LYS A 77 -8.66 -0.02 2.97
CA LYS A 77 -9.38 0.27 4.22
C LYS A 77 -8.59 1.19 5.15
N LEU A 78 -7.29 0.95 5.25
CA LEU A 78 -6.41 1.85 6.01
C LEU A 78 -6.41 3.26 5.42
N HIS A 79 -6.33 3.37 4.09
CA HIS A 79 -6.40 4.66 3.41
C HIS A 79 -7.72 5.40 3.67
N GLU A 80 -8.86 4.71 3.58
CA GLU A 80 -10.18 5.29 3.86
C GLU A 80 -10.33 5.74 5.33
N ALA A 81 -9.71 5.02 6.26
CA ALA A 81 -9.69 5.38 7.68
C ALA A 81 -8.67 6.49 8.01
N GLY A 82 -7.83 6.91 7.05
CA GLY A 82 -6.71 7.81 7.32
C GLY A 82 -5.63 7.18 8.21
N GLU A 83 -5.56 5.84 8.24
CA GLU A 83 -4.62 5.06 9.02
C GLU A 83 -3.43 4.57 8.18
N HIS A 84 -2.39 4.09 8.86
CA HIS A 84 -1.19 3.55 8.23
C HIS A 84 -0.92 2.13 8.73
N ILE A 85 -0.24 1.31 7.91
CA ILE A 85 0.17 -0.06 8.30
C ILE A 85 0.99 -0.01 9.59
N ARG A 86 1.88 0.98 9.71
CA ARG A 86 2.66 1.25 10.90
C ARG A 86 2.95 2.74 11.01
N VAL A 87 2.92 3.24 12.23
CA VAL A 87 3.29 4.61 12.58
C VAL A 87 4.46 4.58 13.55
N ALA A 88 5.46 5.41 13.28
CA ALA A 88 6.50 5.76 14.25
C ALA A 88 5.91 6.79 15.23
N GLU A 89 5.88 6.46 16.52
CA GLU A 89 5.22 7.29 17.55
C GLU A 89 5.77 8.71 17.59
N HIS A 90 7.10 8.86 17.43
CA HIS A 90 7.77 10.15 17.38
C HIS A 90 7.46 10.96 16.10
N ARG A 91 6.87 10.33 15.09
CA ARG A 91 6.51 10.93 13.80
C ARG A 91 5.00 10.95 13.50
N LYS A 92 4.15 10.59 14.47
CA LYS A 92 2.70 10.46 14.26
C LYS A 92 2.01 11.70 13.68
N HIS A 93 2.54 12.89 13.98
CA HIS A 93 2.00 14.18 13.52
C HIS A 93 2.75 14.75 12.31
N SER A 94 3.70 14.00 11.75
CA SER A 94 4.45 14.40 10.57
C SER A 94 3.70 14.04 9.29
N ALA A 95 4.08 14.66 8.17
CA ALA A 95 3.55 14.32 6.85
C ALA A 95 3.89 12.87 6.43
N LEU A 96 4.95 12.28 7.00
CA LEU A 96 5.43 10.92 6.70
C LEU A 96 5.60 10.13 8.00
N PRO A 97 4.47 9.67 8.58
CA PRO A 97 4.45 9.03 9.90
C PRO A 97 4.98 7.58 9.89
N GLN A 98 5.28 7.00 8.72
CA GLN A 98 5.76 5.62 8.62
C GLN A 98 7.22 5.51 9.06
N PRO A 99 7.63 4.45 9.77
CA PRO A 99 8.96 4.31 10.35
C PRO A 99 10.06 4.11 9.31
N CYS A 100 11.31 4.39 9.70
CA CYS A 100 12.50 3.94 9.00
C CYS A 100 12.81 2.49 9.41
N LEU A 101 13.06 1.64 8.43
CA LEU A 101 13.15 0.20 8.63
C LEU A 101 14.37 -0.38 7.91
N THR A 102 14.86 -1.51 8.39
CA THR A 102 15.72 -2.39 7.60
C THR A 102 14.87 -3.26 6.66
N LYS A 103 15.53 -3.91 5.68
CA LYS A 103 14.87 -4.86 4.78
C LYS A 103 14.25 -6.04 5.52
N GLU A 104 14.89 -6.50 6.58
CA GLU A 104 14.42 -7.62 7.40
C GLU A 104 13.19 -7.21 8.21
N GLN A 105 13.21 -6.03 8.82
CA GLN A 105 12.07 -5.49 9.57
C GLN A 105 10.86 -5.27 8.64
N SER A 106 11.07 -4.72 7.44
CA SER A 106 9.99 -4.51 6.48
C SER A 106 9.41 -5.83 6.00
N ALA A 107 10.23 -6.87 5.78
CA ALA A 107 9.75 -8.21 5.45
C ALA A 107 8.88 -8.84 6.56
N ILE A 108 9.27 -8.67 7.83
CA ILE A 108 8.49 -9.15 8.98
C ILE A 108 7.14 -8.42 9.07
N ILE A 109 7.15 -7.09 8.99
CA ILE A 109 5.93 -6.28 9.05
C ILE A 109 5.00 -6.62 7.87
N ARG A 110 5.56 -6.82 6.68
CA ARG A 110 4.81 -7.25 5.50
C ARG A 110 4.10 -8.58 5.74
N ALA A 111 4.84 -9.58 6.23
CA ALA A 111 4.28 -10.89 6.53
C ALA A 111 3.18 -10.82 7.60
N ALA A 112 3.37 -10.02 8.65
CA ALA A 112 2.37 -9.79 9.68
C ALA A 112 1.12 -9.08 9.14
N HIS A 113 1.31 -8.07 8.30
CA HIS A 113 0.22 -7.33 7.65
C HIS A 113 -0.64 -8.27 6.78
N TRP A 114 0.00 -9.16 6.02
CA TRP A 114 -0.70 -10.17 5.23
C TRP A 114 -1.39 -11.23 6.10
N ALA A 115 -0.72 -11.72 7.14
CA ALA A 115 -1.27 -12.71 8.07
C ALA A 115 -2.52 -12.20 8.80
N GLY A 116 -2.57 -10.90 9.08
CA GLY A 116 -3.75 -10.24 9.64
C GLY A 116 -5.03 -10.49 8.83
N PHE A 117 -4.93 -10.66 7.51
CA PHE A 117 -6.07 -11.01 6.64
C PHE A 117 -6.47 -12.49 6.71
N ALA A 118 -5.50 -13.40 6.88
CA ALA A 118 -5.75 -14.84 6.92
C ALA A 118 -6.55 -15.29 8.17
N ASN A 119 -6.72 -14.40 9.15
CA ASN A 119 -7.50 -14.67 10.35
C ASN A 119 -9.01 -14.73 10.02
N SER A 120 -9.74 -15.68 10.62
CA SER A 120 -11.15 -15.93 10.29
C SER A 120 -12.08 -14.74 10.57
N TYR A 121 -11.68 -13.84 11.48
CA TYR A 121 -12.43 -12.65 11.84
C TYR A 121 -12.39 -11.53 10.77
N THR A 122 -11.29 -11.46 10.00
CA THR A 122 -11.10 -10.53 8.87
C THR A 122 -11.48 -11.14 7.52
N ARG A 123 -11.69 -12.46 7.45
CA ARG A 123 -12.21 -13.15 6.26
C ARG A 123 -13.64 -12.75 5.89
N SER A 124 -14.34 -12.01 6.74
CA SER A 124 -15.61 -11.33 6.45
C SER A 124 -15.48 -10.15 5.49
N ILE A 125 -14.29 -9.92 4.91
CA ILE A 125 -14.13 -9.07 3.73
C ILE A 125 -14.84 -9.77 2.57
N GLU A 126 -16.16 -9.59 2.51
CA GLU A 126 -16.87 -9.65 1.24
C GLU A 126 -16.24 -8.59 0.34
N ILE A 127 -15.55 -9.06 -0.70
CA ILE A 127 -15.13 -8.22 -1.80
C ILE A 127 -16.43 -7.68 -2.39
N LEU A 128 -16.77 -6.42 -2.09
CA LEU A 128 -17.84 -5.71 -2.77
C LEU A 128 -17.51 -5.74 -4.27
N LYS A 129 -18.23 -6.58 -5.01
CA LYS A 129 -18.13 -6.64 -6.47
C LYS A 129 -18.75 -5.35 -7.00
N GLY A 130 -17.92 -4.37 -7.34
CA GLY A 130 -18.39 -3.18 -8.04
C GLY A 130 -17.62 -1.92 -7.70
N GLY A 131 -16.36 -1.83 -8.11
CA GLY A 131 -15.69 -0.55 -8.29
C GLY A 131 -16.28 0.12 -9.53
N GLY A 132 -17.37 0.86 -9.33
CA GLY A 132 -18.18 1.47 -10.38
C GLY A 132 -17.39 2.42 -11.27
N GLN A 133 -17.24 2.04 -12.54
CA GLN A 133 -17.27 3.00 -13.61
C GLN A 133 -18.76 3.32 -13.85
N GLN A 134 -19.20 4.52 -13.48
CA GLN A 134 -20.53 5.00 -13.90
C GLN A 134 -20.44 5.33 -15.39
N THR A 135 -21.06 4.49 -16.22
CA THR A 135 -21.40 4.84 -17.59
C THR A 135 -22.70 5.62 -17.55
N PHE A 136 -22.69 6.84 -18.07
CA PHE A 136 -23.93 7.55 -18.40
C PHE A 136 -24.44 6.99 -19.73
N ASP A 137 -25.64 6.42 -19.71
CA ASP A 137 -26.36 6.13 -20.95
C ASP A 137 -26.81 7.46 -21.55
N PHE A 138 -26.26 7.82 -22.69
CA PHE A 138 -26.85 8.78 -23.62
C PHE A 138 -27.30 8.04 -24.88
#